data_AF-A0A354WY95-F1
#
_entry.id   AF-A0A354WY95-F1
#
_cell.length_a   1.000
_cell.length_b   1.000
_cell.length_c   1.000
_cell.angle_alpha   90.00
_cell.angle_beta   90.00
_cell.angle_gamma   90.00
#
_symmetry.space_group_name_H-M   'P 1'
#
loop_
_entity.id
_entity.type
_entity.pdbx_description
1 polymer ?
#
loop_
_entity_poly.entity_id
_entity_poly.type
_entity_poly.pdbx_seq_one_letter_code
_entity_poly.pdbx_strand_id
1 'polypeptide(L)'
;DKYDTTSSVYLLPIIKSNNENEGRKQYINTEHNVNRSLKIIGKRLGLSIPLTMYVARHAWASIARSKNIPLSVISESMGHDSETTTRIYLASLDTAAVDKANRIILKSL
;
A
#
# COMPACT_ATOMS: atom_id res chain seq x y z
N ASP A 1 3.84 10.00 -25.78
CA ASP A 1 3.24 9.47 -24.53
C ASP A 1 2.47 8.18 -24.77
N LYS A 2 2.43 7.28 -23.79
CA LYS A 2 1.75 5.96 -23.89
C LYS A 2 0.22 6.07 -23.80
N TYR A 3 -0.28 7.13 -23.16
CA TYR A 3 -1.71 7.38 -22.98
C TYR A 3 -2.02 8.79 -23.49
N ASP A 4 -3.10 8.91 -24.27
CA ASP A 4 -3.64 10.21 -24.65
C ASP A 4 -4.51 10.72 -23.49
N THR A 5 -3.98 11.73 -22.79
CA THR A 5 -4.66 12.42 -21.68
C THR A 5 -4.72 13.93 -21.91
N THR A 6 -4.49 14.41 -23.15
CA THR A 6 -4.37 15.85 -23.45
C THR A 6 -5.63 16.64 -23.10
N SER A 7 -6.80 16.00 -23.13
CA SER A 7 -8.09 16.59 -22.78
C SER A 7 -8.59 16.22 -21.37
N SER A 8 -7.75 15.58 -20.55
CA SER A 8 -8.12 15.05 -19.23
C SER A 8 -7.31 15.72 -18.12
N VAL A 9 -7.98 16.06 -17.02
CA VAL A 9 -7.30 16.55 -15.80
C VAL A 9 -6.64 15.41 -15.00
N TYR A 10 -6.90 14.16 -15.37
CA TYR A 10 -6.35 12.97 -14.70
C TYR A 10 -5.12 12.43 -15.42
N LEU A 11 -4.16 11.94 -14.62
CA LEU A 11 -2.93 11.28 -15.08
C LEU A 11 -3.18 10.03 -15.93
N LEU A 12 -4.27 9.31 -15.66
CA LEU A 12 -4.62 8.07 -16.36
C LEU A 12 -5.97 8.21 -17.07
N PRO A 13 -6.14 7.66 -18.28
CA PRO A 13 -7.37 7.77 -19.07
C PRO A 13 -8.48 6.81 -18.58
N ILE A 14 -8.67 6.72 -17.27
CA ILE A 14 -9.67 5.86 -16.62
C ILE A 14 -11.01 6.59 -16.49
N ILE A 15 -10.96 7.84 -16.02
CA ILE A 15 -12.13 8.69 -15.86
C ILE A 15 -12.29 9.49 -17.14
N LYS A 16 -13.40 9.26 -17.84
CA LYS A 16 -13.70 9.88 -19.15
C LYS A 16 -14.94 10.78 -19.10
N SER A 17 -15.78 10.62 -18.08
CA SER A 17 -16.97 11.45 -17.94
C SER A 17 -16.64 12.73 -17.17
N ASN A 18 -17.21 13.85 -17.64
CA ASN A 18 -17.20 15.13 -16.93
C ASN A 18 -18.25 15.16 -15.80
N ASN A 19 -19.12 14.16 -15.71
CA ASN A 19 -20.06 14.00 -14.61
C ASN A 19 -19.36 13.32 -13.42
N GLU A 20 -19.35 13.98 -12.26
CA GLU A 20 -18.67 13.50 -11.05
C GLU A 20 -19.14 12.11 -10.60
N ASN A 21 -20.45 11.84 -10.64
CA ASN A 21 -21.01 10.56 -10.21
C ASN A 21 -20.59 9.42 -11.16
N GLU A 22 -20.56 9.68 -12.47
CA GLU A 22 -20.10 8.71 -13.46
C GLU A 22 -18.59 8.50 -13.36
N GLY A 23 -17.81 9.56 -13.19
CA GLY A 23 -16.37 9.48 -13.00
C GLY A 23 -16.00 8.68 -11.75
N ARG A 24 -16.71 8.90 -10.63
CA ARG A 24 -16.55 8.10 -9.41
C ARG A 24 -16.86 6.62 -9.65
N LYS A 25 -17.92 6.29 -10.38
CA LYS A 25 -18.23 4.90 -10.75
C LYS A 25 -17.13 4.28 -11.60
N GLN A 26 -16.58 5.01 -12.58
CA GLN A 26 -15.47 4.55 -13.43
C GLN A 26 -14.23 4.24 -12.59
N TYR A 27 -13.89 5.12 -11.65
CA TYR A 27 -12.80 4.91 -10.69
C TYR A 27 -13.01 3.62 -9.88
N ILE A 28 -14.15 3.48 -9.19
CA ILE A 28 -14.44 2.34 -8.31
C ILE A 28 -14.43 1.02 -9.10
N ASN A 29 -15.06 1.00 -10.27
CA ASN A 29 -15.12 -0.21 -11.10
C ASN A 29 -13.72 -0.64 -11.57
N THR A 30 -12.88 0.33 -11.95
CA THR A 30 -11.51 0.05 -12.37
C THR A 30 -10.67 -0.47 -11.22
N GLU A 31 -10.77 0.14 -10.03
CA GLU A 31 -10.11 -0.33 -8.81
C GLU A 31 -10.52 -1.78 -8.48
N HIS A 32 -11.81 -2.11 -8.56
CA HIS A 32 -12.31 -3.47 -8.34
C HIS A 32 -11.74 -4.47 -9.35
N ASN A 33 -11.64 -4.09 -10.63
CA ASN A 33 -11.09 -4.93 -11.68
C ASN A 33 -9.59 -5.20 -11.48
N VAL A 34 -8.84 -4.16 -11.09
CA VAL A 34 -7.42 -4.29 -10.72
C VAL A 34 -7.27 -5.24 -9.53
N ASN A 35 -8.02 -5.04 -8.45
CA ASN A 35 -7.97 -5.90 -7.27
C ASN A 35 -8.40 -7.34 -7.56
N ARG A 36 -9.38 -7.56 -8.44
CA ARG A 36 -9.76 -8.91 -8.90
C ARG A 36 -8.59 -9.59 -9.62
N SER A 37 -7.92 -8.88 -10.51
CA SER A 37 -6.77 -9.39 -11.26
C SER A 37 -5.59 -9.70 -10.35
N LEU A 38 -5.30 -8.82 -9.39
CA LEU A 38 -4.26 -9.04 -8.37
C LEU A 38 -4.55 -10.28 -7.53
N LYS A 39 -5.80 -10.49 -7.09
CA LYS A 39 -6.19 -11.71 -6.36
C LYS A 39 -5.95 -12.97 -7.18
N ILE A 40 -6.22 -12.94 -8.49
CA ILE A 40 -5.94 -14.08 -9.38
C ILE A 40 -4.43 -14.34 -9.46
N ILE A 41 -3.62 -13.29 -9.64
CA ILE A 41 -2.16 -13.39 -9.65
C ILE A 41 -1.65 -13.96 -8.33
N GLY A 42 -2.10 -13.44 -7.19
CA GLY A 42 -1.69 -13.91 -5.87
C GLY A 42 -2.00 -15.39 -5.65
N LYS A 43 -3.17 -15.86 -6.10
CA LYS A 43 -3.51 -17.30 -6.06
C LYS A 43 -2.59 -18.13 -6.94
N ARG A 44 -2.27 -17.69 -8.15
CA ARG A 44 -1.36 -18.40 -9.07
C ARG A 44 0.06 -18.49 -8.52
N LEU A 45 0.49 -17.49 -7.75
CA LEU A 45 1.79 -17.48 -7.07
C LEU A 45 1.78 -18.24 -5.74
N GLY A 46 0.66 -18.78 -5.29
CA GLY A 46 0.55 -19.50 -4.02
C GLY A 46 0.71 -18.62 -2.78
N LEU A 47 0.37 -17.32 -2.87
CA LEU A 47 0.47 -16.42 -1.71
C LEU A 47 -0.55 -16.80 -0.64
N SER A 48 -0.13 -16.77 0.62
CA SER A 48 -0.97 -17.07 1.79
C SER A 48 -2.03 -15.99 2.06
N ILE A 49 -1.85 -14.79 1.51
CA ILE A 49 -2.78 -13.66 1.64
C ILE A 49 -3.21 -13.13 0.27
N PRO A 50 -4.45 -12.61 0.13
CA PRO A 50 -4.91 -12.01 -1.12
C PRO A 50 -4.08 -10.78 -1.50
N LEU A 51 -3.50 -10.78 -2.70
CA LEU A 51 -2.83 -9.61 -3.26
C LEU A 51 -3.86 -8.56 -3.68
N THR A 52 -3.68 -7.32 -3.22
CA THR A 52 -4.51 -6.15 -3.54
C THR A 52 -3.63 -4.91 -3.70
N MET A 53 -4.18 -3.80 -4.22
CA MET A 53 -3.46 -2.53 -4.28
C MET A 53 -3.04 -2.03 -2.89
N TYR A 54 -3.82 -2.36 -1.85
CA TYR A 54 -3.52 -1.97 -0.48
C TYR A 54 -2.28 -2.68 0.08
N VAL A 55 -2.00 -3.91 -0.37
CA VAL A 55 -0.76 -4.64 -0.02
C VAL A 55 0.48 -3.87 -0.47
N ALA A 56 0.43 -3.15 -1.60
CA ALA A 56 1.56 -2.34 -2.05
C ALA A 56 1.89 -1.20 -1.07
N ARG A 57 0.87 -0.52 -0.52
CA ARG A 57 1.05 0.53 0.49
C ARG A 57 1.67 -0.03 1.77
N HIS A 58 1.15 -1.16 2.26
CA HIS A 58 1.73 -1.85 3.42
C HIS A 58 3.18 -2.29 3.18
N ALA A 59 3.47 -2.88 2.02
CA ALA A 59 4.80 -3.34 1.67
C ALA A 59 5.79 -2.18 1.63
N TRP A 60 5.42 -1.04 1.02
CA TRP A 60 6.27 0.15 0.99
C TRP A 60 6.59 0.66 2.40
N ALA A 61 5.58 0.84 3.26
CA ALA A 61 5.80 1.30 4.64
C ALA A 61 6.68 0.32 5.42
N SER A 62 6.46 -0.99 5.22
CA SER A 62 7.25 -2.04 5.86
C SER A 62 8.72 -2.02 5.45
N ILE A 63 8.98 -1.84 4.15
CA ILE A 63 10.33 -1.73 3.59
C ILE A 63 11.00 -0.44 4.04
N ALA A 64 10.28 0.68 4.09
CA ALA A 64 10.82 1.94 4.58
C ALA A 64 11.22 1.83 6.06
N ARG A 65 10.38 1.20 6.89
CA ARG A 65 10.69 0.96 8.30
C ARG A 65 11.89 0.04 8.48
N SER A 66 12.03 -1.02 7.68
CA SER A 66 13.18 -1.94 7.74
C SER A 66 14.49 -1.27 7.31
N LYS A 67 14.41 -0.19 6.53
CA LYS A 67 15.53 0.69 6.18
C LYS A 67 15.78 1.80 7.21
N ASN A 68 15.17 1.71 8.40
CA ASN A 68 15.27 2.70 9.47
C ASN A 68 14.83 4.12 9.08
N ILE A 69 13.94 4.26 8.09
CA ILE A 69 13.32 5.55 7.81
C ILE A 69 12.44 5.95 9.02
N PRO A 70 12.52 7.20 9.50
CA PRO A 70 11.73 7.66 10.63
C PRO A 70 10.22 7.51 10.41
N LEU A 71 9.48 7.20 11.48
CA LEU A 71 8.03 7.00 11.42
C LEU A 71 7.30 8.24 10.88
N SER A 72 7.75 9.42 11.27
CA SER A 72 7.25 10.72 10.78
C SER A 72 7.34 10.82 9.26
N VAL A 73 8.50 10.52 8.69
CA VAL A 73 8.75 10.57 7.23
C VAL A 73 7.89 9.54 6.49
N ILE A 74 7.76 8.32 7.04
CA ILE A 74 6.89 7.27 6.47
C ILE A 74 5.43 7.73 6.51
N SER A 75 5.00 8.36 7.60
CA SER A 75 3.64 8.87 7.79
C SER A 75 3.31 9.99 6.81
N GLU A 76 4.20 10.97 6.68
CA GLU A 76 4.08 12.10 5.77
C GLU A 76 4.05 11.63 4.30
N SER A 77 4.95 10.69 3.94
CA SER A 77 5.00 10.11 2.58
C SER A 77 3.70 9.41 2.18
N MET A 78 2.91 8.94 3.15
CA MET A 78 1.61 8.31 2.92
C MET A 78 0.43 9.29 3.02
N GLY A 79 0.68 10.56 3.36
CA GLY A 79 -0.35 11.56 3.57
C GLY A 79 -1.25 11.27 4.77
N HIS A 80 -0.71 10.67 5.84
CA HIS A 80 -1.46 10.50 7.08
C HIS A 80 -1.29 11.72 7.99
N ASP A 81 -2.41 12.24 8.50
CA ASP A 81 -2.44 13.36 9.46
C ASP A 81 -1.82 13.01 10.83
N SER A 82 -1.65 11.72 11.12
CA SER A 82 -1.06 11.24 12.37
C SER A 82 -0.27 9.95 12.18
N GLU A 83 0.86 9.85 12.89
CA GLU A 83 1.67 8.63 12.98
C GLU A 83 0.91 7.44 13.59
N THR A 84 -0.16 7.68 14.33
CA THR A 84 -1.01 6.61 14.91
C THR A 84 -1.54 5.69 13.82
N THR A 85 -2.00 6.27 12.70
CA THR A 85 -2.45 5.51 11.54
C THR A 85 -1.29 4.66 11.01
N THR A 86 -0.12 5.24 10.80
CA THR A 86 1.11 4.55 10.34
C THR A 86 1.57 3.43 11.28
N ARG A 87 1.41 3.58 12.60
CA ARG A 87 1.75 2.55 13.60
C ARG A 87 0.90 1.29 13.45
N ILE A 88 -0.38 1.41 13.09
CA ILE A 88 -1.25 0.25 12.78
C ILE A 88 -0.71 -0.53 11.57
N TYR A 89 -0.20 0.16 10.54
CA TYR A 89 0.39 -0.49 9.36
C TYR A 89 1.67 -1.27 9.70
N LEU A 90 2.41 -0.84 10.72
CA LEU A 90 3.72 -1.39 11.10
C LEU A 90 3.66 -2.37 12.28
N ALA A 91 2.52 -2.51 12.96
CA ALA A 91 2.37 -3.31 14.17
C ALA A 91 2.74 -4.80 13.98
N SER A 92 2.61 -5.35 12.77
CA SER A 92 3.02 -6.72 12.44
C SER A 92 4.54 -6.89 12.27
N LEU A 93 5.30 -5.80 12.07
CA LEU A 93 6.76 -5.82 11.92
C LEU A 93 7.49 -5.63 13.25
N ASP A 94 6.90 -4.87 14.18
CA ASP A 94 7.52 -4.58 15.46
C ASP A 94 7.69 -5.85 16.30
N THR A 95 6.77 -6.83 16.21
CA THR A 95 6.91 -8.11 16.94
C THR A 95 8.17 -8.88 16.52
N ALA A 96 8.48 -8.96 15.22
CA ALA A 96 9.68 -9.66 14.75
C ALA A 96 10.98 -8.95 15.17
N ALA A 97 10.98 -7.61 15.19
CA ALA A 97 12.12 -6.82 15.64
C ALA A 97 12.35 -6.95 17.16
N VAL A 98 11.26 -6.90 17.94
CA VAL A 98 11.27 -7.12 19.40
C VAL A 98 11.77 -8.54 19.71
N ASP A 99 11.27 -9.56 19.01
CA ASP A 99 11.72 -10.94 19.19
C ASP A 99 13.22 -11.11 18.90
N LYS A 100 13.73 -10.43 17.88
CA LYS A 100 15.16 -10.43 17.56
C LYS A 100 15.97 -9.76 18.68
N ALA A 101 15.52 -8.62 19.18
CA ALA A 101 16.17 -7.93 20.29
C ALA A 101 16.20 -8.80 21.56
N ASN A 102 15.06 -9.40 21.91
CA ASN A 102 14.94 -10.31 23.05
C ASN A 102 15.88 -11.50 22.92
N ARG A 103 15.95 -12.13 21.74
CA ARG A 103 16.89 -13.24 21.48
C ARG A 103 18.36 -12.83 21.64
N ILE A 104 18.74 -11.60 21.30
CA ILE A 104 20.12 -11.12 21.47
C ILE A 104 20.43 -10.99 22.96
N ILE A 105 19.56 -10.33 23.74
CA ILE A 105 19.73 -10.14 25.19
C ILE A 105 19.81 -11.50 25.90
N LEU A 106 18.87 -12.40 25.63
CA LEU A 106 18.82 -13.73 26.25
C LEU A 106 20.04 -14.60 25.94
N LYS A 107 20.71 -14.38 24.81
CA LYS A 107 21.95 -15.08 24.44
C LYS A 107 23.21 -14.47 25.06
N SER A 108 23.12 -13.23 25.54
CA SER A 108 24.21 -12.52 26.22
C SER A 108 24.18 -12.66 27.75
N LEU A 109 23.17 -13.35 28.27
CA LEU A 109 23.07 -13.84 29.66
C LEU A 109 23.71 -15.23 29.75
#